data_AF-A0A261KN87-F1
#
_entry.id   AF-A0A261KN87-F1
#
_cell.length_a   1.000
_cell.length_b   1.000
_cell.length_c   1.000
_cell.angle_alpha   90.00
_cell.angle_beta   90.00
_cell.angle_gamma   90.00
#
_symmetry.space_group_name_H-M   'P 1'
#
loop_
_entity.id
_entity.type
_entity.pdbx_description
1 polymer ?
#
loop_
_entity_poly.entity_id
_entity_poly.type
_entity_poly.pdbx_seq_one_letter_code
_entity_poly.pdbx_strand_id
1 'polypeptide(L)'
;MIKTNVNITPQAQELLIKAAAKKQISVEELASEILNEAIQNKLVGVVNISEFKQEYPPNPLANKQPYLYYADPHEPAIPLEDWAMESYY
;
A
#
# COMPACT_ATOMS: atom_id res chain seq x y z
N MET A 1 2.45 -24.45 1.90
CA MET A 1 1.36 -24.49 0.89
C MET A 1 0.19 -23.70 1.43
N ILE A 2 -0.22 -22.65 0.74
CA ILE A 2 -1.42 -21.88 1.09
C ILE A 2 -2.60 -22.52 0.38
N LYS A 3 -3.70 -22.78 1.10
CA LYS A 3 -4.96 -23.28 0.53
C LYS A 3 -6.03 -22.22 0.69
N THR A 4 -6.73 -21.91 -0.39
CA THR A 4 -7.82 -20.94 -0.39
C THR A 4 -9.01 -21.51 -1.14
N ASN A 5 -10.21 -21.14 -0.71
CA ASN A 5 -11.42 -21.46 -1.45
C ASN A 5 -11.61 -20.42 -2.54
N VAL A 6 -11.90 -20.88 -3.76
CA VAL A 6 -12.09 -20.01 -4.92
C VAL A 6 -13.50 -20.21 -5.44
N ASN A 7 -14.22 -19.12 -5.66
CA ASN A 7 -15.53 -19.19 -6.28
C ASN A 7 -15.36 -19.32 -7.79
N ILE A 8 -15.96 -20.35 -8.38
CA ILE A 8 -15.94 -20.61 -9.82
C ILE A 8 -17.34 -20.90 -10.32
N THR A 9 -17.57 -20.68 -11.62
CA THR A 9 -18.86 -21.02 -12.21
C THR A 9 -19.04 -22.54 -12.31
N PRO A 10 -20.28 -23.06 -12.26
CA PRO A 10 -20.53 -24.50 -12.38
C PRO A 10 -19.98 -25.10 -13.69
N GLN A 11 -20.07 -24.35 -14.78
CA GLN A 11 -19.53 -24.76 -16.09
C GLN A 11 -18.00 -24.89 -16.05
N ALA A 12 -17.30 -23.95 -15.40
CA ALA A 12 -15.85 -24.03 -15.23
C ALA A 12 -15.45 -25.20 -14.33
N GLN A 13 -16.22 -25.47 -13.28
CA GLN A 13 -15.98 -26.61 -12.39
C GLN A 13 -16.05 -27.95 -13.14
N GLU A 14 -17.08 -28.16 -13.97
CA GLU A 14 -17.19 -29.39 -14.77
C GLU A 14 -16.01 -29.57 -15.72
N LEU A 15 -15.60 -28.49 -16.41
CA LEU A 15 -14.46 -28.53 -17.31
C LEU A 15 -13.18 -28.86 -16.57
N LEU A 16 -12.99 -28.28 -15.38
CA LEU A 16 -11.79 -28.49 -14.57
C LEU A 16 -11.72 -29.94 -14.05
N ILE A 17 -12.84 -30.51 -13.61
CA ILE A 17 -12.92 -31.93 -13.24
C ILE A 17 -12.60 -32.84 -14.44
N LYS A 18 -13.20 -32.57 -15.61
CA LYS A 18 -12.95 -33.36 -16.83
C LYS A 18 -11.49 -33.27 -17.26
N ALA A 19 -10.89 -32.09 -17.20
CA ALA A 19 -9.49 -31.87 -17.55
C ALA A 19 -8.53 -32.54 -16.56
N ALA A 20 -8.82 -32.47 -15.26
CA ALA A 20 -8.04 -33.13 -14.22
C ALA A 20 -8.06 -34.65 -14.38
N ALA A 21 -9.24 -35.23 -14.65
CA ALA A 21 -9.38 -36.64 -14.94
C ALA A 21 -8.57 -37.07 -16.17
N LYS A 22 -8.58 -36.26 -17.24
CA LYS A 22 -7.78 -36.53 -18.45
C LYS A 22 -6.28 -36.49 -18.19
N LYS A 23 -5.81 -35.57 -17.33
CA LYS A 23 -4.41 -35.43 -16.93
C LYS A 23 -4.00 -36.42 -15.81
N GLN A 24 -4.93 -37.18 -15.23
CA GLN A 24 -4.72 -38.07 -14.08
C GLN A 24 -4.10 -37.37 -12.85
N ILE A 25 -4.48 -36.12 -12.62
CA ILE A 25 -4.04 -35.32 -11.47
C ILE A 25 -5.24 -34.87 -10.64
N SER A 26 -4.96 -34.35 -9.43
CA SER A 26 -6.00 -33.77 -8.59
C SER A 26 -6.55 -32.46 -9.18
N VAL A 27 -7.80 -32.15 -8.85
CA VAL A 27 -8.50 -30.93 -9.28
C VAL A 27 -7.77 -29.69 -8.73
N GLU A 28 -7.29 -29.78 -7.50
CA GLU A 28 -6.55 -28.74 -6.79
C GLU A 28 -5.20 -28.46 -7.45
N GLU A 29 -4.50 -29.51 -7.90
CA GLU A 29 -3.21 -29.37 -8.55
C GLU A 29 -3.34 -28.75 -9.94
N LEU A 30 -4.33 -29.18 -10.72
CA LEU A 30 -4.65 -28.54 -12.00
C LEU A 30 -5.06 -27.07 -11.82
N ALA A 31 -5.89 -26.77 -10.81
CA ALA A 31 -6.28 -25.40 -10.51
C ALA A 31 -5.08 -24.54 -10.13
N SER A 32 -4.13 -25.09 -9.36
CA SER A 32 -2.89 -24.41 -8.98
C SER A 32 -1.98 -24.16 -10.19
N GLU A 33 -1.84 -25.14 -11.09
CA GLU A 33 -1.08 -25.01 -12.34
C GLU A 33 -1.63 -23.86 -13.20
N ILE A 34 -2.95 -23.86 -13.45
CA ILE A 34 -3.64 -22.84 -14.24
C ILE A 34 -3.52 -21.46 -13.58
N LEU A 35 -3.71 -21.37 -12.26
CA LEU A 35 -3.62 -20.10 -11.55
C LEU A 35 -2.20 -19.52 -11.61
N ASN A 36 -1.18 -20.34 -11.43
CA ASN A 36 0.22 -19.91 -11.53
C ASN A 36 0.54 -19.38 -12.93
N GLU A 37 0.12 -20.09 -13.97
CA GLU A 37 0.32 -19.64 -15.35
C GLU A 37 -0.42 -18.32 -15.63
N ALA A 38 -1.68 -18.22 -15.20
CA ALA A 38 -2.48 -17.01 -15.38
C ALA A 38 -1.91 -15.80 -14.63
N ILE A 39 -1.34 -16.03 -13.44
CA ILE A 39 -0.65 -15.00 -12.65
C ILE A 39 0.57 -14.49 -13.42
N GLN A 40 1.43 -15.37 -13.92
CA GLN A 40 2.59 -14.95 -14.71
C GLN A 40 2.14 -14.18 -15.96
N ASN A 41 1.14 -14.67 -16.68
CA ASN A 41 0.68 -14.04 -17.91
C ASN A 41 -0.01 -12.68 -17.69
N LYS A 42 -0.78 -12.51 -16.61
CA LYS A 42 -1.56 -11.29 -16.35
C LYS A 42 -0.87 -10.29 -15.43
N LEU A 43 -0.17 -10.74 -14.40
CA LEU A 43 0.43 -9.86 -13.40
C LEU A 43 1.81 -9.35 -13.82
N VAL A 44 2.54 -10.01 -14.73
CA VAL A 44 3.79 -9.46 -15.28
C VAL A 44 3.53 -8.09 -15.96
N GLY A 45 2.37 -7.91 -16.60
CA GLY A 45 1.97 -6.62 -17.15
C GLY A 45 1.58 -5.57 -16.09
N VAL A 46 1.14 -5.99 -14.90
CA VAL A 46 0.69 -5.10 -13.81
C VAL A 46 1.87 -4.67 -12.93
N VAL A 47 2.83 -5.56 -12.67
CA VAL A 47 4.01 -5.27 -11.84
C VAL A 47 4.93 -4.23 -12.50
N ASN A 48 4.98 -4.18 -13.83
CA ASN A 48 5.71 -3.13 -14.56
C ASN A 48 5.10 -1.73 -14.43
N ILE A 49 3.88 -1.59 -13.92
CA ILE A 49 3.19 -0.30 -13.77
C ILE A 49 3.51 0.35 -12.40
N SER A 50 4.14 -0.39 -11.47
CA SER A 50 4.30 0.03 -10.07
C SER A 50 5.65 0.62 -9.66
N GLU A 51 6.48 1.10 -10.60
CA GLU A 51 7.54 2.07 -10.27
C GLU A 51 7.05 3.52 -10.42
N PHE A 52 5.86 3.83 -9.89
CA PHE A 52 5.55 5.22 -9.58
C PHE A 52 6.35 5.59 -8.32
N LYS A 53 7.59 6.05 -8.51
CA LYS A 53 8.28 6.88 -7.53
C LYS A 53 7.42 8.11 -7.32
N GLN A 54 6.52 8.05 -6.34
CA GLN A 54 5.80 9.21 -5.87
C GLN A 54 6.85 10.11 -5.22
N GLU A 55 7.37 11.07 -5.98
CA GLU A 55 8.25 12.11 -5.45
C GLU A 55 7.43 12.92 -4.44
N TYR A 56 7.60 12.60 -3.16
CA TYR A 56 7.03 13.41 -2.09
C TYR A 56 7.62 14.81 -2.21
N PRO A 57 6.81 15.87 -2.08
CA PRO A 57 7.31 17.23 -2.09
C PRO A 57 8.36 17.39 -0.99
N PRO A 58 9.46 18.13 -1.24
CA PRO A 58 10.52 18.32 -0.27
C PRO A 58 9.97 18.95 1.01
N ASN A 59 10.40 18.43 2.17
CA ASN A 59 9.94 18.92 3.47
C ASN A 59 10.23 20.44 3.59
N PRO A 60 9.21 21.29 3.75
CA PRO A 60 9.37 22.75 3.81
C PRO A 60 10.16 23.24 5.03
N LEU A 61 10.45 22.34 5.99
CA LEU A 61 11.22 22.62 7.19
C LEU A 61 12.68 22.12 7.10
N ALA A 62 13.07 21.43 6.01
CA ALA A 62 14.39 20.79 5.90
C ALA A 62 15.58 21.76 6.05
N ASN A 63 15.38 23.04 5.71
CA ASN A 63 16.43 24.06 5.74
C ASN A 63 16.17 25.18 6.78
N LYS A 64 15.19 25.01 7.67
CA LYS A 64 14.95 26.01 8.72
C LYS A 64 15.89 25.76 9.89
N GLN A 65 16.48 26.82 10.43
CA GLN A 65 17.21 26.70 11.68
C GLN A 65 16.24 26.25 12.79
N PRO A 66 16.59 25.27 13.62
CA PRO A 66 15.79 24.92 14.78
C PRO A 66 15.64 26.16 15.67
N TYR A 67 14.45 26.35 16.23
CA TYR A 67 14.21 27.42 17.21
C TYR A 67 15.22 27.26 18.35
N LEU A 68 16.01 28.31 18.61
CA LEU A 68 16.98 28.34 19.69
C LEU A 68 16.23 28.36 21.02
N TYR A 69 16.20 27.23 21.72
CA TYR A 69 15.68 27.10 23.09
C TYR A 69 16.67 27.67 24.12
N TYR A 70 17.23 28.85 23.85
CA TYR A 70 18.04 29.60 24.83
C TYR A 70 17.28 30.79 25.40
N ALA A 71 15.94 30.74 25.40
CA ALA A 71 15.19 31.55 26.34
C ALA A 71 15.49 30.98 27.74
N ASP A 72 15.96 31.84 28.64
CA ASP A 72 15.97 31.53 30.07
C ASP A 72 14.59 30.97 30.43
N PRO A 73 14.44 29.80 31.08
CA PRO A 73 13.12 29.28 31.47
C PRO A 73 12.33 30.25 32.37
N HIS A 74 12.97 31.29 32.90
CA HIS A 74 12.34 32.39 33.63
C HIS A 74 11.88 33.56 32.74
N GLU A 75 12.32 33.62 31.49
CA GLU A 75 11.89 34.63 30.51
C GLU A 75 10.81 34.04 29.60
N PRO A 76 9.63 34.69 29.48
CA PRO A 76 8.62 34.26 28.53
C PRO A 76 9.18 34.39 27.11
N ALA A 77 9.08 33.31 26.33
CA ALA A 77 9.55 33.25 24.94
C ALA A 77 8.85 34.25 23.99
N ILE A 78 7.80 34.91 24.48
CA ILE A 78 7.01 35.91 23.77
C ILE A 78 7.02 37.17 24.65
N PRO A 79 7.47 38.33 24.14
CA PRO A 79 7.43 39.61 24.85
C PRO A 79 6.01 39.93 25.32
N LEU A 80 5.87 40.55 26.50
CA LEU A 80 4.56 40.81 27.11
C LEU A 80 3.65 41.66 26.20
N GLU A 81 4.24 42.47 25.32
CA GLU A 81 3.53 43.28 24.34
C GLU A 81 2.77 42.43 23.30
N ASP A 82 3.29 41.27 22.92
CA ASP A 82 2.67 40.36 21.94
C ASP A 82 1.56 39.48 22.57
N TRP A 83 1.44 39.45 23.89
CA TRP A 83 0.35 38.79 24.61
C TRP A 83 -0.91 39.64 24.70
N ALA A 84 -0.80 40.95 24.45
CA ALA A 84 -1.95 41.83 24.40
C ALA A 84 -2.72 41.57 23.09
N MET A 85 -3.55 40.53 23.10
CA MET A 85 -4.64 40.41 22.13
C MET A 85 -5.49 41.67 22.31
N GLU A 86 -5.37 42.61 21.37
CA GLU A 86 -6.09 43.87 21.37
C GLU A 86 -7.57 43.58 21.65
N SER A 87 -8.00 43.85 22.88
CA SER A 87 -9.40 43.78 23.25
C SER A 87 -10.09 44.98 22.62
N TYR A 88 -10.46 44.85 21.36
CA TYR A 88 -11.37 45.79 20.70
C TYR A 88 -12.72 45.73 21.43
N TYR A 89 -13.01 46.77 22.21
CA TYR A 89 -14.36 47.09 22.69
C TYR A 89 -15.06 47.99 21.67
#